data_AF-A0A559QTM0-F1
#
_entry.id   AF-A0A559QTM0-F1
#
_cell.length_a   1.000
_cell.length_b   1.000
_cell.length_c   1.000
_cell.angle_alpha   90.00
_cell.angle_beta   90.00
_cell.angle_gamma   90.00
#
_symmetry.space_group_name_H-M   'P 1'
#
loop_
_entity.id
_entity.type
_entity.pdbx_description
1 polymer ?
#
loop_
_entity_poly.entity_id
_entity_poly.type
_entity_poly.pdbx_seq_one_letter_code
_entity_poly.pdbx_strand_id
1 'polypeptide(L)'
;MFVHLIRKNLYPIRNIIRLLIAIGTLTTNNTLAVNNEDVDIDNDGLIEIETFSELYQMRFNLAGTGFSNAQGITISAGCPASGCIGYELTQDINFDSNGDGNLSDEAEWNNGEGWQPIGSIDHPFAAVFDGNNHTIRNLYINRATEDYIGLFGVVSKSKIQNLIFDGPLHEIRGNNNVGGLAGAAIYDDYPGSSQIQNIKIEGFIKGIRNVGGLTGLTQGSAPKKILGNQFSGIVQGWTRVGGISGYLESSYLYGTAINDNIIQAHVLGTTESGGIVGAISLDSMSEMEIRNNSITVTIRGAKYLGGLIGKSEHRGYFGLISLSENAVFANNYGKQRYVGGLVGYAFLDQDSNISVSSSFTAGINLGEDFVGGFFGHINAGDGTSASIQYSYSEAQVQGDSYIGGLVGAASTYCRDPVSYTGISLYMVYSRGLVKGHSGVGGITGYIESDGCEDDSIRTYSSYWDVETSQQQSSKGGLGYSSAELKCPTEPGDPCCQTILYENWRDTIWNFGTRNSYPVLLNMQTTP
;
A
#
# COMPACT_ATOMS: atom_id res chain seq x y z
N MET A 1 18.85 -66.51 -7.21
CA MET A 1 19.42 -66.92 -8.51
C MET A 1 18.34 -66.68 -9.57
N PHE A 2 18.54 -65.66 -10.41
CA PHE A 2 18.05 -65.45 -11.81
C PHE A 2 16.70 -66.07 -12.25
N VAL A 3 15.79 -65.46 -13.04
CA VAL A 3 15.62 -64.17 -13.74
C VAL A 3 14.27 -64.25 -14.51
N HIS A 4 13.53 -63.13 -14.64
CA HIS A 4 12.60 -62.72 -15.75
C HIS A 4 11.40 -63.63 -16.19
N LEU A 5 10.27 -63.20 -16.79
CA LEU A 5 9.65 -61.94 -17.24
C LEU A 5 8.14 -62.21 -17.53
N ILE A 6 7.30 -61.15 -17.49
CA ILE A 6 6.02 -60.95 -18.22
C ILE A 6 4.79 -61.81 -17.81
N ARG A 7 3.82 -61.18 -17.12
CA ARG A 7 2.52 -60.78 -17.72
C ARG A 7 1.81 -59.76 -16.82
N LYS A 8 1.22 -58.79 -17.51
CA LYS A 8 0.68 -57.50 -17.07
C LYS A 8 -0.42 -57.58 -16.01
N ASN A 9 -0.38 -56.61 -15.10
CA ASN A 9 -1.44 -56.21 -14.18
C ASN A 9 -2.79 -55.97 -14.90
N LEU A 10 -3.84 -56.61 -14.39
CA LEU A 10 -5.23 -56.24 -14.60
C LEU A 10 -5.57 -55.08 -13.66
N TYR A 11 -5.69 -53.87 -14.20
CA TYR A 11 -6.49 -52.79 -13.60
C TYR A 11 -7.90 -52.88 -14.20
N PRO A 12 -8.99 -52.86 -13.41
CA PRO A 12 -10.32 -52.81 -13.99
C PRO A 12 -10.61 -51.40 -14.53
N ILE A 13 -10.99 -51.39 -15.80
CA ILE A 13 -11.46 -50.26 -16.59
C ILE A 13 -12.68 -49.63 -15.89
N ARG A 14 -12.50 -48.44 -15.33
CA ARG A 14 -13.56 -47.47 -15.00
C ARG A 14 -13.12 -46.09 -15.47
N ASN A 15 -13.03 -45.94 -16.79
CA ASN A 15 -12.99 -44.67 -17.50
C ASN A 15 -13.49 -44.94 -18.91
N ILE A 16 -14.77 -44.67 -19.12
CA ILE A 16 -15.51 -44.39 -20.36
C ILE A 16 -16.99 -44.48 -19.93
N ILE A 17 -17.80 -43.49 -20.27
CA ILE A 17 -19.15 -43.16 -19.75
C ILE A 17 -19.15 -42.21 -18.54
N ARG A 18 -18.64 -40.99 -18.77
CA ARG A 18 -19.23 -39.73 -18.27
C ARG A 18 -18.91 -38.62 -19.27
N LEU A 19 -19.44 -38.79 -20.48
CA LEU A 19 -19.52 -37.74 -21.50
C LEU A 19 -20.95 -37.76 -22.03
N LEU A 20 -21.87 -37.24 -21.21
CA LEU A 20 -23.26 -36.88 -21.50
C LEU A 20 -23.95 -36.70 -20.14
N ILE A 21 -24.68 -35.60 -19.98
CA ILE A 21 -25.36 -35.12 -18.76
C ILE A 21 -24.45 -34.27 -17.84
N ALA A 22 -23.97 -33.16 -18.40
CA ALA A 22 -23.84 -31.88 -17.69
C ALA A 22 -24.36 -30.78 -18.63
N ILE A 23 -25.60 -30.96 -19.10
CA ILE A 23 -26.45 -29.86 -19.58
C ILE A 23 -27.50 -29.68 -18.48
N GLY A 24 -27.03 -29.25 -17.31
CA GLY A 24 -27.88 -28.65 -16.28
C GLY A 24 -27.83 -27.16 -16.54
N THR A 25 -28.73 -26.69 -17.41
CA THR A 25 -29.17 -25.30 -17.56
C THR A 25 -28.22 -24.22 -17.05
N LEU A 26 -27.07 -24.05 -17.72
CA LEU A 26 -26.70 -22.71 -18.13
C LEU A 26 -27.75 -22.34 -19.18
N THR A 27 -28.81 -21.65 -18.75
CA THR A 27 -29.31 -20.60 -19.62
C THR A 27 -28.12 -19.66 -19.77
N THR A 28 -27.30 -19.87 -20.81
CA THR A 28 -26.63 -18.76 -21.44
C THR A 28 -27.76 -17.79 -21.73
N ASN A 29 -27.93 -16.76 -20.90
CA ASN A 29 -28.81 -15.65 -21.22
C ASN A 29 -28.24 -15.09 -22.52
N ASN A 30 -28.75 -15.61 -23.64
CA ASN A 30 -28.44 -15.16 -25.00
C ASN A 30 -29.12 -13.81 -25.28
N THR A 31 -29.82 -13.28 -24.28
CA THR A 31 -30.41 -11.96 -24.23
C THR A 31 -29.48 -11.03 -23.45
N LEU A 32 -29.20 -9.87 -24.01
CA LEU A 32 -28.60 -8.77 -23.26
C LEU A 32 -29.46 -8.49 -22.04
N ALA A 33 -28.84 -8.25 -20.88
CA ALA A 33 -29.57 -8.05 -19.62
C ALA A 33 -30.11 -6.62 -19.49
N VAL A 34 -29.97 -5.83 -20.55
CA VAL A 34 -30.03 -4.38 -20.55
C VAL A 34 -31.22 -3.90 -21.39
N ASN A 35 -31.62 -2.65 -21.17
CA ASN A 35 -32.50 -1.95 -22.08
C ASN A 35 -31.82 -1.78 -23.45
N ASN A 36 -32.34 -2.44 -24.47
CA ASN A 36 -31.78 -2.37 -25.83
C ASN A 36 -32.04 -1.03 -26.54
N GLU A 37 -32.94 -0.19 -25.99
CA GLU A 37 -33.27 1.11 -26.57
C GLU A 37 -32.29 2.21 -26.14
N ASP A 38 -31.82 2.13 -24.90
CA ASP A 38 -30.99 3.15 -24.26
C ASP A 38 -30.20 2.54 -23.10
N VAL A 39 -28.87 2.48 -23.24
CA VAL A 39 -27.93 1.97 -22.23
C VAL A 39 -27.20 3.08 -21.48
N ASP A 40 -27.52 4.35 -21.78
CA ASP A 40 -26.97 5.57 -21.19
C ASP A 40 -28.14 6.55 -20.99
N ILE A 41 -29.01 6.17 -20.05
CA ILE A 41 -30.31 6.76 -19.73
C ILE A 41 -30.17 8.25 -19.41
N ASP A 42 -29.10 8.65 -18.72
CA ASP A 42 -28.89 10.06 -18.35
C ASP A 42 -28.03 10.87 -19.33
N ASN A 43 -27.49 10.20 -20.35
CA ASN A 43 -26.70 10.75 -21.46
C ASN A 43 -25.38 11.41 -21.01
N ASP A 44 -24.77 10.93 -19.93
CA ASP A 44 -23.48 11.43 -19.43
C ASP A 44 -22.26 10.72 -20.06
N GLY A 45 -22.49 9.66 -20.84
CA GLY A 45 -21.47 8.86 -21.51
C GLY A 45 -20.99 7.64 -20.71
N LEU A 46 -21.61 7.34 -19.56
CA LEU A 46 -21.41 6.14 -18.78
C LEU A 46 -22.64 5.24 -18.89
N ILE A 47 -22.37 3.95 -19.03
CA ILE A 47 -23.40 2.96 -19.26
C ILE A 47 -23.96 2.49 -17.92
N GLU A 48 -25.28 2.54 -17.72
CA GLU A 48 -25.89 2.16 -16.44
C GLU A 48 -25.79 0.66 -16.16
N ILE A 49 -25.43 0.34 -14.93
CA ILE A 49 -25.46 -0.99 -14.35
C ILE A 49 -26.43 -0.98 -13.17
N GLU A 50 -27.55 -1.66 -13.35
CA GLU A 50 -28.56 -1.87 -12.32
C GLU A 50 -28.40 -3.24 -11.66
N THR A 51 -28.00 -4.25 -12.42
CA THR A 51 -28.09 -5.65 -12.01
C THR A 51 -26.73 -6.33 -11.98
N PHE A 52 -26.67 -7.43 -11.22
CA PHE A 52 -25.51 -8.33 -11.26
C PHE A 52 -25.21 -8.83 -12.68
N SER A 53 -26.25 -9.09 -13.48
CA SER A 53 -26.08 -9.58 -14.87
C SER A 53 -25.42 -8.54 -15.77
N GLU A 54 -25.74 -7.26 -15.60
CA GLU A 54 -25.10 -6.16 -16.33
C GLU A 54 -23.65 -5.96 -15.88
N LEU A 55 -23.39 -5.97 -14.56
CA LEU A 55 -22.02 -5.97 -14.02
C LEU A 55 -21.21 -7.14 -14.60
N TYR A 56 -21.82 -8.32 -14.71
CA TYR A 56 -21.21 -9.49 -15.32
C TYR A 56 -20.89 -9.26 -16.81
N GLN A 57 -21.73 -8.54 -17.55
CA GLN A 57 -21.58 -8.34 -19.00
C GLN A 57 -20.42 -7.39 -19.38
N MET A 58 -19.96 -6.53 -18.45
CA MET A 58 -18.78 -5.67 -18.68
C MET A 58 -17.56 -6.44 -19.21
N ARG A 59 -17.41 -7.72 -18.83
CA ARG A 59 -16.27 -8.56 -19.25
C ARG A 59 -16.18 -8.77 -20.76
N PHE A 60 -17.26 -8.50 -21.51
CA PHE A 60 -17.31 -8.65 -22.96
C PHE A 60 -17.04 -7.34 -23.72
N ASN A 61 -16.98 -6.19 -23.02
CA ASN A 61 -16.57 -4.91 -23.60
C ASN A 61 -15.72 -4.10 -22.60
N LEU A 62 -14.46 -4.47 -22.52
CA LEU A 62 -13.51 -3.87 -21.57
C LEU A 62 -13.16 -2.40 -21.86
N ALA A 63 -13.58 -1.87 -23.01
CA ALA A 63 -13.39 -0.48 -23.40
C ALA A 63 -14.57 0.43 -23.03
N GLY A 64 -15.68 -0.12 -22.49
CA GLY A 64 -16.81 0.68 -22.03
C GLY A 64 -17.57 1.41 -23.14
N THR A 65 -17.53 0.89 -24.37
CA THR A 65 -18.17 1.53 -25.53
C THR A 65 -19.62 1.06 -25.77
N GLY A 66 -20.09 0.11 -24.97
CA GLY A 66 -21.43 -0.48 -25.05
C GLY A 66 -21.53 -1.73 -24.17
N PHE A 67 -22.73 -2.31 -24.07
CA PHE A 67 -22.92 -3.63 -23.48
C PHE A 67 -22.79 -4.72 -24.52
N SER A 68 -21.91 -5.69 -24.26
CA SER A 68 -21.71 -6.84 -25.13
C SER A 68 -22.10 -8.15 -24.44
N ASN A 69 -22.56 -9.11 -25.22
CA ASN A 69 -22.77 -10.49 -24.75
C ASN A 69 -21.60 -11.41 -25.15
N ALA A 70 -21.69 -12.68 -24.75
CA ALA A 70 -20.66 -13.68 -25.04
C ALA A 70 -20.45 -13.97 -26.54
N GLN A 71 -21.37 -13.56 -27.41
CA GLN A 71 -21.26 -13.67 -28.86
C GLN A 71 -20.64 -12.42 -29.52
N GLY A 72 -20.31 -11.39 -28.72
CA GLY A 72 -19.75 -10.14 -29.21
C GLY A 72 -20.78 -9.20 -29.84
N ILE A 73 -22.08 -9.44 -29.63
CA ILE A 73 -23.12 -8.48 -30.03
C ILE A 73 -23.10 -7.33 -29.03
N THR A 74 -22.84 -6.11 -29.52
CA THR A 74 -22.78 -4.89 -28.72
C THR A 74 -23.99 -4.01 -28.96
N ILE A 75 -24.58 -3.50 -27.88
CA ILE A 75 -25.55 -2.40 -27.92
C ILE A 75 -24.90 -1.18 -27.29
N SER A 76 -25.06 -0.05 -27.98
CA SER A 76 -24.58 1.27 -27.58
C SER A 76 -25.62 2.35 -27.91
N ALA A 77 -26.89 1.96 -28.05
CA ALA A 77 -27.98 2.92 -28.20
C ALA A 77 -28.11 3.70 -26.88
N GLY A 78 -28.31 5.02 -26.94
CA GLY A 78 -28.22 5.89 -25.75
C GLY A 78 -26.93 6.69 -25.68
N CYS A 79 -25.80 6.04 -26.00
CA CYS A 79 -24.50 6.69 -25.92
C CYS A 79 -24.44 8.01 -26.71
N PRO A 80 -23.75 9.04 -26.20
CA PRO A 80 -23.61 10.33 -26.88
C PRO A 80 -22.89 10.18 -28.22
N ALA A 81 -22.92 11.23 -29.04
CA ALA A 81 -22.25 11.23 -30.34
C ALA A 81 -20.73 10.96 -30.27
N SER A 82 -20.10 11.22 -29.12
CA SER A 82 -18.70 10.89 -28.83
C SER A 82 -18.46 9.41 -28.49
N GLY A 83 -19.53 8.65 -28.26
CA GLY A 83 -19.51 7.30 -27.70
C GLY A 83 -19.49 7.29 -26.18
N CYS A 84 -19.94 6.18 -25.59
CA CYS A 84 -19.74 5.89 -24.18
C CYS A 84 -18.27 5.58 -23.89
N ILE A 85 -17.85 5.86 -22.67
CA ILE A 85 -16.45 5.75 -22.22
C ILE A 85 -16.27 4.84 -21.00
N GLY A 86 -17.34 4.21 -20.53
CA GLY A 86 -17.32 3.47 -19.29
C GLY A 86 -18.70 3.06 -18.81
N TYR A 87 -18.74 2.70 -17.54
CA TYR A 87 -19.90 2.18 -16.85
C TYR A 87 -20.12 2.92 -15.55
N GLU A 88 -21.35 2.94 -15.08
CA GLU A 88 -21.69 3.43 -13.75
C GLU A 88 -22.73 2.57 -13.04
N LEU A 89 -22.66 2.54 -11.71
CA LEU A 89 -23.72 1.94 -10.89
C LEU A 89 -24.85 2.95 -10.68
N THR A 90 -26.09 2.48 -10.78
CA THR A 90 -27.29 3.28 -10.43
C THR A 90 -27.99 2.74 -9.18
N GLN A 91 -27.57 1.58 -8.68
CA GLN A 91 -28.01 1.01 -7.42
C GLN A 91 -26.96 0.08 -6.82
N ASP A 92 -27.19 -0.33 -5.57
CA ASP A 92 -26.35 -1.30 -4.90
C ASP A 92 -26.50 -2.70 -5.53
N ILE A 93 -25.40 -3.43 -5.62
CA ILE A 93 -25.36 -4.83 -6.08
C ILE A 93 -25.05 -5.72 -4.88
N ASN A 94 -25.85 -6.75 -4.66
CA ASN A 94 -25.61 -7.74 -3.61
C ASN A 94 -25.36 -9.13 -4.19
N PHE A 95 -24.19 -9.68 -3.87
CA PHE A 95 -23.73 -10.99 -4.31
C PHE A 95 -24.39 -12.16 -3.53
N ASP A 96 -25.03 -11.89 -2.40
CA ASP A 96 -25.89 -12.82 -1.63
C ASP A 96 -27.35 -12.37 -1.77
N SER A 97 -27.95 -12.61 -2.94
CA SER A 97 -29.23 -12.00 -3.30
C SER A 97 -30.41 -12.57 -2.50
N ASN A 98 -30.31 -13.83 -2.08
CA ASN A 98 -31.31 -14.54 -1.31
C ASN A 98 -31.13 -14.37 0.22
N GLY A 99 -29.97 -13.88 0.67
CA GLY A 99 -29.65 -13.59 2.06
C GLY A 99 -29.51 -14.84 2.94
N ASP A 100 -29.22 -16.00 2.36
CA ASP A 100 -29.07 -17.25 3.10
C ASP A 100 -27.64 -17.48 3.64
N GLY A 101 -26.70 -16.61 3.24
CA GLY A 101 -25.29 -16.69 3.62
C GLY A 101 -24.51 -17.80 2.92
N ASN A 102 -25.11 -18.48 1.94
CA ASN A 102 -24.53 -19.58 1.20
C ASN A 102 -24.32 -19.23 -0.29
N LEU A 103 -23.15 -18.66 -0.57
CA LEU A 103 -22.75 -18.25 -1.92
C LEU A 103 -22.53 -19.42 -2.91
N SER A 104 -22.60 -20.68 -2.46
CA SER A 104 -22.40 -21.84 -3.35
C SER A 104 -23.61 -22.17 -4.22
N ASP A 105 -24.79 -21.69 -3.84
CA ASP A 105 -26.07 -22.10 -4.43
C ASP A 105 -26.55 -21.14 -5.54
N GLU A 106 -25.88 -20.01 -5.68
CA GLU A 106 -26.13 -19.00 -6.71
C GLU A 106 -25.46 -19.46 -8.04
N ALA A 107 -26.25 -19.53 -9.13
CA ALA A 107 -25.87 -20.19 -10.39
C ALA A 107 -24.63 -19.56 -11.07
N GLU A 108 -24.32 -18.32 -10.72
CA GLU A 108 -23.26 -17.49 -11.28
C GLU A 108 -21.89 -17.67 -10.60
N TRP A 109 -21.77 -18.58 -9.62
CA TRP A 109 -20.60 -18.70 -8.72
C TRP A 109 -19.51 -19.69 -9.13
N ASN A 110 -19.44 -20.06 -10.42
CA ASN A 110 -18.36 -20.89 -10.97
C ASN A 110 -18.04 -22.14 -10.11
N ASN A 111 -19.09 -22.86 -9.66
CA ASN A 111 -18.98 -24.03 -8.78
C ASN A 111 -18.26 -23.76 -7.43
N GLY A 112 -18.46 -22.58 -6.84
CA GLY A 112 -17.89 -22.20 -5.54
C GLY A 112 -16.56 -21.45 -5.60
N GLU A 113 -16.03 -21.19 -6.81
CA GLU A 113 -14.87 -20.30 -7.00
C GLU A 113 -15.25 -18.81 -6.90
N GLY A 114 -16.54 -18.51 -7.02
CA GLY A 114 -17.09 -17.16 -6.98
C GLY A 114 -16.75 -16.32 -8.18
N TRP A 115 -16.62 -15.00 -7.95
CA TRP A 115 -16.51 -14.04 -9.03
C TRP A 115 -15.30 -14.30 -9.94
N GLN A 116 -15.52 -14.19 -11.24
CA GLN A 116 -14.45 -14.19 -12.23
C GLN A 116 -14.03 -12.73 -12.48
N PRO A 117 -12.77 -12.37 -12.20
CA PRO A 117 -12.28 -11.00 -12.39
C PRO A 117 -12.53 -10.44 -13.80
N ILE A 118 -12.85 -9.14 -13.89
CA ILE A 118 -13.01 -8.42 -15.16
C ILE A 118 -11.64 -7.97 -15.67
N GLY A 119 -11.34 -8.24 -16.93
CA GLY A 119 -10.05 -7.92 -17.54
C GLY A 119 -8.95 -8.90 -17.14
N SER A 120 -8.02 -9.13 -18.06
CA SER A 120 -6.88 -10.03 -17.91
C SER A 120 -5.58 -9.33 -18.30
N ILE A 121 -4.45 -9.99 -18.10
CA ILE A 121 -3.15 -9.45 -18.52
C ILE A 121 -3.09 -9.15 -20.02
N ASP A 122 -3.73 -9.99 -20.85
CA ASP A 122 -3.75 -9.82 -22.31
C ASP A 122 -4.79 -8.80 -22.77
N HIS A 123 -5.87 -8.65 -21.98
CA HIS A 123 -6.98 -7.75 -22.26
C HIS A 123 -7.39 -7.02 -20.98
N PRO A 124 -6.67 -5.95 -20.59
CA PRO A 124 -7.03 -5.16 -19.42
C PRO A 124 -8.40 -4.49 -19.56
N PHE A 125 -9.08 -4.26 -18.44
CA PHE A 125 -10.14 -3.27 -18.39
C PHE A 125 -9.54 -1.87 -18.64
N ALA A 126 -10.14 -1.10 -19.54
CA ALA A 126 -9.61 0.16 -20.04
C ALA A 126 -10.71 1.21 -20.26
N ALA A 127 -11.54 1.40 -19.24
CA ALA A 127 -12.68 2.32 -19.28
C ALA A 127 -12.87 3.06 -17.95
N VAL A 128 -13.87 3.93 -17.89
CA VAL A 128 -14.35 4.52 -16.63
C VAL A 128 -15.26 3.52 -15.91
N PHE A 129 -15.14 3.43 -14.59
CA PHE A 129 -16.12 2.75 -13.73
C PHE A 129 -16.45 3.67 -12.55
N ASP A 130 -17.64 4.27 -12.56
CA ASP A 130 -18.14 5.10 -11.47
C ASP A 130 -19.13 4.31 -10.60
N GLY A 131 -18.82 4.15 -9.32
CA GLY A 131 -19.76 3.53 -8.40
C GLY A 131 -20.90 4.45 -7.98
N ASN A 132 -20.83 5.77 -8.23
CA ASN A 132 -21.81 6.76 -7.76
C ASN A 132 -22.12 6.67 -6.24
N ASN A 133 -21.13 6.21 -5.46
CA ASN A 133 -21.20 5.86 -4.03
C ASN A 133 -22.14 4.69 -3.69
N HIS A 134 -22.56 3.90 -4.68
CA HIS A 134 -23.23 2.63 -4.49
C HIS A 134 -22.29 1.55 -3.96
N THR A 135 -22.91 0.54 -3.38
CA THR A 135 -22.23 -0.56 -2.71
C THR A 135 -22.30 -1.85 -3.52
N ILE A 136 -21.14 -2.49 -3.72
CA ILE A 136 -21.04 -3.91 -4.07
C ILE A 136 -20.92 -4.70 -2.76
N ARG A 137 -22.00 -5.36 -2.36
CA ARG A 137 -22.06 -6.17 -1.14
C ARG A 137 -21.64 -7.61 -1.40
N ASN A 138 -20.93 -8.19 -0.44
CA ASN A 138 -20.62 -9.63 -0.36
C ASN A 138 -19.81 -10.16 -1.57
N LEU A 139 -18.95 -9.34 -2.16
CA LEU A 139 -18.05 -9.81 -3.22
C LEU A 139 -17.20 -10.97 -2.69
N TYR A 140 -17.29 -12.14 -3.31
CA TYR A 140 -16.47 -13.28 -2.93
C TYR A 140 -15.75 -13.89 -4.13
N ILE A 141 -14.46 -14.14 -3.93
CA ILE A 141 -13.57 -14.78 -4.89
C ILE A 141 -12.73 -15.80 -4.16
N ASN A 142 -12.77 -17.06 -4.57
CA ASN A 142 -11.98 -18.14 -4.00
C ASN A 142 -11.19 -18.88 -5.08
N ARG A 143 -10.19 -18.18 -5.64
CA ARG A 143 -9.35 -18.65 -6.75
C ARG A 143 -7.89 -18.78 -6.31
N ALA A 144 -7.67 -19.53 -5.22
CA ALA A 144 -6.40 -19.55 -4.48
C ALA A 144 -5.15 -19.98 -5.29
N THR A 145 -5.32 -20.54 -6.49
CA THR A 145 -4.22 -20.93 -7.39
C THR A 145 -4.04 -19.99 -8.59
N GLU A 146 -4.91 -19.00 -8.76
CA GLU A 146 -4.90 -18.07 -9.89
C GLU A 146 -4.28 -16.73 -9.51
N ASP A 147 -3.66 -16.08 -10.49
CA ASP A 147 -3.03 -14.78 -10.35
C ASP A 147 -3.96 -13.66 -10.84
N TYR A 148 -3.69 -12.42 -10.46
CA TYR A 148 -4.44 -11.22 -10.87
C TYR A 148 -5.90 -11.26 -10.42
N ILE A 149 -6.08 -11.24 -9.09
CA ILE A 149 -7.39 -11.45 -8.46
C ILE A 149 -7.88 -10.16 -7.80
N GLY A 150 -9.12 -9.78 -8.11
CA GLY A 150 -9.90 -8.66 -7.59
C GLY A 150 -11.25 -8.58 -8.30
N LEU A 151 -12.05 -7.53 -8.07
CA LEU A 151 -13.22 -7.26 -8.94
C LEU A 151 -12.77 -7.20 -10.40
N PHE A 152 -11.67 -6.48 -10.63
CA PHE A 152 -10.91 -6.47 -11.86
C PHE A 152 -9.65 -7.35 -11.74
N GLY A 153 -9.35 -8.13 -12.77
CA GLY A 153 -8.09 -8.87 -12.80
C GLY A 153 -6.95 -7.91 -13.10
N VAL A 154 -7.07 -7.20 -14.23
CA VAL A 154 -6.11 -6.18 -14.65
C VAL A 154 -6.83 -4.94 -15.17
N VAL A 155 -6.39 -3.77 -14.73
CA VAL A 155 -6.84 -2.46 -15.22
C VAL A 155 -5.68 -1.71 -15.87
N SER A 156 -5.98 -0.95 -16.91
CA SER A 156 -5.05 -0.11 -17.66
C SER A 156 -5.76 1.16 -18.11
N LYS A 157 -5.12 2.32 -17.99
CA LYS A 157 -5.66 3.62 -18.46
C LYS A 157 -7.10 3.88 -17.99
N SER A 158 -7.46 3.35 -16.82
CA SER A 158 -8.83 3.30 -16.30
C SER A 158 -9.05 4.34 -15.22
N LYS A 159 -10.26 4.85 -15.12
CA LYS A 159 -10.68 5.70 -13.99
C LYS A 159 -11.73 4.95 -13.19
N ILE A 160 -11.39 4.51 -11.99
CA ILE A 160 -12.30 3.76 -11.11
C ILE A 160 -12.55 4.61 -9.87
N GLN A 161 -13.82 4.93 -9.60
CA GLN A 161 -14.15 5.90 -8.57
C GLN A 161 -15.46 5.66 -7.82
N ASN A 162 -15.58 6.28 -6.64
CA ASN A 162 -16.80 6.41 -5.83
C ASN A 162 -17.52 5.07 -5.58
N LEU A 163 -16.81 4.06 -5.09
CA LEU A 163 -17.33 2.71 -4.95
C LEU A 163 -17.11 2.17 -3.55
N ILE A 164 -18.13 1.49 -3.01
CA ILE A 164 -18.07 0.87 -1.69
C ILE A 164 -18.14 -0.65 -1.83
N PHE A 165 -17.25 -1.36 -1.16
CA PHE A 165 -17.33 -2.80 -0.95
C PHE A 165 -17.55 -3.09 0.53
N ASP A 166 -18.59 -3.86 0.81
CA ASP A 166 -19.06 -4.15 2.17
C ASP A 166 -19.69 -5.55 2.24
N GLY A 167 -20.07 -5.99 3.42
CA GLY A 167 -20.86 -7.20 3.66
C GLY A 167 -20.04 -8.28 4.37
N PRO A 168 -20.68 -9.06 5.27
CA PRO A 168 -19.99 -10.02 6.12
C PRO A 168 -19.34 -11.18 5.36
N LEU A 169 -19.71 -11.38 4.09
CA LEU A 169 -19.16 -12.43 3.24
C LEU A 169 -18.07 -11.91 2.28
N HIS A 170 -17.70 -10.62 2.37
CA HIS A 170 -16.69 -10.05 1.48
C HIS A 170 -15.31 -10.66 1.74
N GLU A 171 -14.87 -11.51 0.80
CA GLU A 171 -13.63 -12.25 0.89
C GLU A 171 -13.00 -12.49 -0.48
N ILE A 172 -11.72 -12.14 -0.62
CA ILE A 172 -10.97 -12.33 -1.87
C ILE A 172 -9.75 -13.18 -1.60
N ARG A 173 -9.63 -14.31 -2.32
CA ARG A 173 -8.51 -15.24 -2.26
C ARG A 173 -7.93 -15.50 -3.64
N GLY A 174 -6.62 -15.30 -3.76
CA GLY A 174 -5.84 -15.58 -4.96
C GLY A 174 -4.46 -16.13 -4.66
N ASN A 175 -3.60 -16.18 -5.69
CA ASN A 175 -2.20 -16.57 -5.60
C ASN A 175 -1.26 -15.36 -5.65
N ASN A 176 -0.83 -14.89 -6.83
CA ASN A 176 -0.05 -13.66 -6.97
C ASN A 176 -0.92 -12.48 -7.43
N ASN A 177 -0.54 -11.26 -7.03
CA ASN A 177 -1.19 -10.02 -7.45
C ASN A 177 -2.68 -10.03 -7.08
N VAL A 178 -2.95 -9.90 -5.78
CA VAL A 178 -4.31 -9.94 -5.23
C VAL A 178 -4.64 -8.58 -4.63
N GLY A 179 -5.74 -7.98 -5.07
CA GLY A 179 -6.26 -6.71 -4.56
C GLY A 179 -7.76 -6.77 -4.31
N GLY A 180 -8.24 -5.98 -3.35
CA GLY A 180 -9.68 -5.80 -3.12
C GLY A 180 -10.43 -5.28 -4.34
N LEU A 181 -9.83 -4.32 -5.04
CA LEU A 181 -10.37 -3.75 -6.27
C LEU A 181 -9.81 -4.42 -7.52
N ALA A 182 -8.48 -4.47 -7.64
CA ALA A 182 -7.82 -4.99 -8.83
C ALA A 182 -6.62 -5.88 -8.50
N GLY A 183 -6.46 -6.98 -9.22
CA GLY A 183 -5.24 -7.79 -9.14
C GLY A 183 -4.00 -6.98 -9.51
N ALA A 184 -4.08 -6.25 -10.62
CA ALA A 184 -3.03 -5.33 -11.04
C ALA A 184 -3.54 -4.09 -11.78
N ALA A 185 -2.87 -2.96 -11.59
CA ALA A 185 -3.03 -1.74 -12.39
C ALA A 185 -1.77 -1.53 -13.22
N ILE A 186 -1.78 -1.98 -14.49
CA ILE A 186 -0.58 -2.10 -15.36
C ILE A 186 -0.80 -1.63 -16.79
N TYR A 187 0.32 -1.52 -17.55
CA TYR A 187 0.34 -1.10 -18.96
C TYR A 187 -0.22 0.29 -19.24
N ASP A 188 -0.09 1.20 -18.28
CA ASP A 188 -0.36 2.61 -18.54
C ASP A 188 0.77 3.18 -19.40
N ASP A 189 0.42 3.82 -20.50
CA ASP A 189 1.33 4.55 -21.38
C ASP A 189 0.78 5.97 -21.55
N TYR A 190 1.66 6.96 -21.41
CA TYR A 190 1.30 8.36 -21.57
C TYR A 190 0.65 8.65 -22.94
N PRO A 191 -0.45 9.45 -23.00
CA PRO A 191 -1.05 10.23 -21.91
C PRO A 191 -2.07 9.46 -21.03
N GLY A 192 -2.33 8.18 -21.29
CA GLY A 192 -3.29 7.39 -20.52
C GLY A 192 -2.75 6.99 -19.15
N SER A 193 -3.54 7.20 -18.10
CA SER A 193 -3.15 6.89 -16.71
C SER A 193 -4.30 6.25 -15.94
N SER A 194 -3.97 5.23 -15.14
CA SER A 194 -4.93 4.67 -14.20
C SER A 194 -5.10 5.57 -12.97
N GLN A 195 -6.36 5.83 -12.61
CA GLN A 195 -6.76 6.61 -11.45
C GLN A 195 -7.75 5.80 -10.61
N ILE A 196 -7.44 5.62 -9.33
CA ILE A 196 -8.29 4.91 -8.37
C ILE A 196 -8.58 5.90 -7.24
N GLN A 197 -9.84 6.29 -7.08
CA GLN A 197 -10.19 7.32 -6.12
C GLN A 197 -11.52 7.09 -5.40
N ASN A 198 -11.60 7.51 -4.14
CA ASN A 198 -12.83 7.41 -3.34
C ASN A 198 -13.38 5.97 -3.29
N ILE A 199 -12.50 4.98 -3.18
CA ILE A 199 -12.88 3.58 -3.00
C ILE A 199 -12.87 3.24 -1.51
N LYS A 200 -13.95 2.66 -1.01
CA LYS A 200 -14.03 2.11 0.35
C LYS A 200 -14.13 0.60 0.30
N ILE A 201 -13.23 -0.10 0.98
CA ILE A 201 -13.24 -1.57 1.07
C ILE A 201 -13.22 -1.98 2.54
N GLU A 202 -14.23 -2.75 2.95
CA GLU A 202 -14.22 -3.54 4.17
C GLU A 202 -14.17 -5.04 3.80
N GLY A 203 -13.13 -5.77 4.21
CA GLY A 203 -13.06 -7.20 3.88
C GLY A 203 -11.77 -7.95 4.23
N PHE A 204 -11.75 -9.23 3.83
CA PHE A 204 -10.61 -10.13 3.99
C PHE A 204 -9.94 -10.41 2.63
N ILE A 205 -8.69 -9.96 2.47
CA ILE A 205 -7.92 -10.14 1.23
C ILE A 205 -6.74 -11.06 1.50
N LYS A 206 -6.64 -12.16 0.75
CA LYS A 206 -5.59 -13.17 0.93
C LYS A 206 -4.93 -13.56 -0.38
N GLY A 207 -3.61 -13.56 -0.39
CA GLY A 207 -2.79 -14.09 -1.47
C GLY A 207 -1.50 -14.72 -0.95
N ILE A 208 -0.53 -14.87 -1.86
CA ILE A 208 0.84 -15.32 -1.56
C ILE A 208 1.83 -14.18 -1.76
N ARG A 209 1.83 -13.55 -2.93
CA ARG A 209 2.78 -12.47 -3.27
C ARG A 209 2.05 -11.29 -3.87
N ASN A 210 2.47 -10.08 -3.50
CA ASN A 210 1.87 -8.82 -3.94
C ASN A 210 0.38 -8.79 -3.57
N VAL A 211 0.10 -8.58 -2.29
CA VAL A 211 -1.27 -8.54 -1.76
C VAL A 211 -1.54 -7.13 -1.24
N GLY A 212 -2.54 -6.45 -1.81
CA GLY A 212 -2.96 -5.12 -1.39
C GLY A 212 -4.42 -5.09 -0.97
N GLY A 213 -4.81 -4.18 -0.09
CA GLY A 213 -6.22 -3.95 0.20
C GLY A 213 -6.99 -3.41 -1.01
N LEU A 214 -6.33 -2.64 -1.90
CA LEU A 214 -6.91 -2.15 -3.15
C LEU A 214 -6.32 -2.88 -4.36
N THR A 215 -5.00 -2.85 -4.53
CA THR A 215 -4.31 -3.41 -5.70
C THR A 215 -3.22 -4.39 -5.32
N GLY A 216 -3.11 -5.54 -5.98
CA GLY A 216 -1.97 -6.43 -5.75
C GLY A 216 -0.66 -5.82 -6.25
N LEU A 217 -0.65 -5.46 -7.54
CA LEU A 217 0.47 -4.84 -8.25
C LEU A 217 0.06 -3.50 -8.86
N THR A 218 0.91 -2.50 -8.73
CA THR A 218 0.76 -1.22 -9.40
C THR A 218 2.05 -0.92 -10.17
N GLN A 219 1.97 -0.90 -11.51
CA GLN A 219 3.13 -0.70 -12.38
C GLN A 219 2.75 0.05 -13.66
N GLY A 220 3.61 0.89 -14.22
CA GLY A 220 3.34 1.47 -15.54
C GLY A 220 4.21 2.66 -15.87
N SER A 221 4.16 3.04 -17.15
CA SER A 221 4.92 4.13 -17.76
C SER A 221 4.07 5.38 -17.96
N ALA A 222 3.16 5.63 -17.03
CA ALA A 222 2.41 6.87 -16.95
C ALA A 222 2.10 7.18 -15.48
N PRO A 223 1.81 8.46 -15.13
CA PRO A 223 1.55 8.82 -13.75
C PRO A 223 0.31 8.11 -13.22
N LYS A 224 0.38 7.50 -12.03
CA LYS A 224 -0.78 6.85 -11.40
C LYS A 224 -1.24 7.62 -10.18
N LYS A 225 -2.55 7.59 -9.92
CA LYS A 225 -3.16 8.28 -8.79
C LYS A 225 -4.01 7.31 -7.98
N ILE A 226 -3.70 7.19 -6.68
CA ILE A 226 -4.48 6.44 -5.70
C ILE A 226 -4.87 7.42 -4.59
N LEU A 227 -6.09 7.96 -4.67
CA LEU A 227 -6.49 9.15 -3.92
C LEU A 227 -7.74 8.93 -3.06
N GLY A 228 -7.73 9.38 -1.80
CA GLY A 228 -8.97 9.45 -1.02
C GLY A 228 -9.60 8.10 -0.68
N ASN A 229 -8.84 7.00 -0.71
CA ASN A 229 -9.38 5.66 -0.51
C ASN A 229 -9.39 5.27 0.97
N GLN A 230 -10.26 4.32 1.29
CA GLN A 230 -10.40 3.76 2.63
C GLN A 230 -10.31 2.24 2.58
N PHE A 231 -9.45 1.65 3.40
CA PHE A 231 -9.40 0.21 3.58
C PHE A 231 -9.52 -0.14 5.07
N SER A 232 -10.44 -1.04 5.39
CA SER A 232 -10.58 -1.67 6.70
C SER A 232 -10.65 -3.19 6.58
N GLY A 233 -9.96 -3.90 7.46
CA GLY A 233 -9.98 -5.37 7.48
C GLY A 233 -8.60 -6.00 7.50
N ILE A 234 -8.49 -7.19 6.93
CA ILE A 234 -7.28 -8.02 7.00
C ILE A 234 -6.69 -8.21 5.60
N VAL A 235 -5.39 -7.94 5.47
CA VAL A 235 -4.61 -8.27 4.27
C VAL A 235 -3.57 -9.31 4.65
N GLN A 236 -3.64 -10.48 4.03
CA GLN A 236 -2.78 -11.61 4.34
C GLN A 236 -1.99 -12.10 3.11
N GLY A 237 -0.67 -12.21 3.26
CA GLY A 237 0.20 -12.74 2.23
C GLY A 237 1.50 -13.32 2.79
N TRP A 238 2.37 -13.81 1.91
CA TRP A 238 3.71 -14.27 2.28
C TRP A 238 4.74 -13.14 2.11
N THR A 239 4.76 -12.48 0.95
CA THR A 239 5.71 -11.41 0.62
C THR A 239 4.98 -10.25 -0.04
N ARG A 240 5.43 -9.01 0.25
CA ARG A 240 4.91 -7.76 -0.33
C ARG A 240 3.42 -7.60 -0.05
N VAL A 241 3.10 -7.33 1.21
CA VAL A 241 1.74 -7.16 1.71
C VAL A 241 1.53 -5.72 2.14
N GLY A 242 0.57 -5.02 1.56
CA GLY A 242 0.26 -3.62 1.87
C GLY A 242 -1.23 -3.38 2.14
N GLY A 243 -1.56 -2.38 2.95
CA GLY A 243 -2.97 -1.99 3.14
C GLY A 243 -3.62 -1.39 1.90
N ILE A 244 -2.83 -0.79 0.99
CA ILE A 244 -3.31 -0.33 -0.32
C ILE A 244 -2.75 -1.20 -1.43
N SER A 245 -1.42 -1.26 -1.55
CA SER A 245 -0.74 -1.97 -2.63
C SER A 245 0.30 -2.95 -2.12
N GLY A 246 0.32 -4.16 -2.67
CA GLY A 246 1.35 -5.14 -2.30
C GLY A 246 2.73 -4.70 -2.80
N TYR A 247 2.81 -4.36 -4.08
CA TYR A 247 4.05 -3.97 -4.74
C TYR A 247 3.81 -2.82 -5.73
N LEU A 248 4.60 -1.76 -5.56
CA LEU A 248 4.67 -0.62 -6.48
C LEU A 248 5.97 -0.68 -7.27
N GLU A 249 5.84 -0.62 -8.59
CA GLU A 249 6.96 -0.53 -9.51
C GLU A 249 6.77 0.68 -10.43
N SER A 250 7.63 1.69 -10.31
CA SER A 250 7.56 2.88 -11.18
C SER A 250 8.61 2.78 -12.27
N SER A 251 8.21 3.05 -13.52
CA SER A 251 9.13 3.06 -14.67
C SER A 251 9.54 4.49 -15.08
N TYR A 252 10.47 4.59 -16.02
CA TYR A 252 11.19 5.80 -16.42
C TYR A 252 10.29 7.04 -16.66
N LEU A 253 10.64 8.17 -16.01
CA LEU A 253 10.01 9.49 -16.10
C LEU A 253 8.59 9.66 -15.54
N TYR A 254 8.00 8.62 -14.97
CA TYR A 254 6.64 8.70 -14.45
C TYR A 254 6.56 8.23 -13.01
N GLY A 255 5.64 8.83 -12.27
CA GLY A 255 5.50 8.64 -10.84
C GLY A 255 4.13 8.20 -10.37
N THR A 256 4.07 7.66 -9.16
CA THR A 256 2.81 7.28 -8.51
C THR A 256 2.55 8.17 -7.31
N ALA A 257 1.33 8.72 -7.22
CA ALA A 257 0.85 9.47 -6.07
C ALA A 257 -0.15 8.64 -5.26
N ILE A 258 0.11 8.47 -3.96
CA ILE A 258 -0.76 7.78 -2.99
C ILE A 258 -1.10 8.75 -1.88
N ASN A 259 -2.21 9.45 -2.04
CA ASN A 259 -2.53 10.60 -1.19
C ASN A 259 -3.91 10.51 -0.54
N ASP A 260 -4.04 11.14 0.62
CA ASP A 260 -5.33 11.36 1.28
C ASP A 260 -6.08 10.07 1.66
N ASN A 261 -5.36 8.96 1.84
CA ASN A 261 -5.98 7.65 2.15
C ASN A 261 -6.09 7.43 3.66
N ILE A 262 -7.09 6.65 4.07
CA ILE A 262 -7.34 6.24 5.45
C ILE A 262 -7.26 4.72 5.55
N ILE A 263 -6.33 4.20 6.36
CA ILE A 263 -6.11 2.75 6.48
C ILE A 263 -6.28 2.30 7.93
N GLN A 264 -7.20 1.35 8.15
CA GLN A 264 -7.46 0.72 9.44
C GLN A 264 -7.38 -0.80 9.32
N ALA A 265 -6.17 -1.34 9.35
CA ALA A 265 -5.91 -2.70 8.87
C ALA A 265 -5.12 -3.60 9.82
N HIS A 266 -5.28 -4.91 9.62
CA HIS A 266 -4.37 -5.93 10.09
C HIS A 266 -3.61 -6.51 8.90
N VAL A 267 -2.30 -6.26 8.84
CA VAL A 267 -1.43 -6.75 7.78
C VAL A 267 -0.65 -7.96 8.30
N LEU A 268 -0.84 -9.11 7.66
CA LEU A 268 -0.22 -10.38 8.00
C LEU A 268 0.68 -10.82 6.84
N GLY A 269 1.96 -10.43 6.88
CA GLY A 269 2.97 -10.80 5.90
C GLY A 269 4.14 -11.54 6.53
N THR A 270 4.93 -12.31 5.77
CA THR A 270 6.14 -12.97 6.31
C THR A 270 7.37 -12.09 6.11
N THR A 271 7.56 -11.53 4.91
CA THR A 271 8.68 -10.64 4.59
C THR A 271 8.19 -9.19 4.52
N GLU A 272 8.23 -8.54 3.36
CA GLU A 272 7.94 -7.12 3.21
C GLU A 272 6.47 -6.80 3.49
N SER A 273 6.22 -6.02 4.54
CA SER A 273 4.87 -5.64 4.95
C SER A 273 4.80 -4.16 5.31
N GLY A 274 3.86 -3.44 4.70
CA GLY A 274 3.63 -2.02 4.96
C GLY A 274 2.17 -1.68 5.25
N GLY A 275 1.92 -0.59 5.97
CA GLY A 275 0.56 -0.11 6.18
C GLY A 275 -0.09 0.40 4.90
N ILE A 276 0.67 1.02 3.99
CA ILE A 276 0.20 1.34 2.62
C ILE A 276 0.80 0.38 1.61
N VAL A 277 2.14 0.26 1.59
CA VAL A 277 2.86 -0.48 0.54
C VAL A 277 3.74 -1.58 1.13
N GLY A 278 3.60 -2.81 0.65
CA GLY A 278 4.52 -3.89 1.00
C GLY A 278 5.95 -3.59 0.58
N ALA A 279 6.18 -3.36 -0.73
CA ALA A 279 7.47 -2.92 -1.24
C ALA A 279 7.37 -1.96 -2.42
N ILE A 280 8.39 -1.11 -2.56
CA ILE A 280 8.59 -0.18 -3.69
C ILE A 280 9.87 -0.55 -4.43
N SER A 281 9.79 -0.59 -5.76
CA SER A 281 10.94 -0.60 -6.66
C SER A 281 10.85 0.57 -7.62
N LEU A 282 11.86 1.42 -7.64
CA LEU A 282 11.95 2.56 -8.55
C LEU A 282 13.01 2.31 -9.63
N ASP A 283 12.63 2.44 -10.90
CA ASP A 283 13.57 2.53 -12.02
C ASP A 283 14.08 3.96 -12.21
N SER A 284 14.97 4.17 -13.19
CA SER A 284 15.63 5.46 -13.40
C SER A 284 14.64 6.61 -13.61
N MET A 285 14.92 7.79 -13.06
CA MET A 285 14.15 9.02 -13.24
C MET A 285 12.67 8.90 -12.83
N SER A 286 12.34 8.03 -11.87
CA SER A 286 10.97 7.85 -11.39
C SER A 286 10.75 8.57 -10.05
N GLU A 287 9.55 9.13 -9.86
CA GLU A 287 9.18 9.84 -8.64
C GLU A 287 8.00 9.15 -7.95
N MET A 288 7.98 9.11 -6.63
CA MET A 288 6.85 8.60 -5.88
C MET A 288 6.49 9.57 -4.77
N GLU A 289 5.21 9.91 -4.67
CA GLU A 289 4.67 10.74 -3.60
C GLU A 289 3.70 9.90 -2.77
N ILE A 290 3.93 9.85 -1.46
CA ILE A 290 2.97 9.32 -0.49
C ILE A 290 2.71 10.42 0.52
N ARG A 291 1.55 11.07 0.42
CA ARG A 291 1.27 12.28 1.19
C ARG A 291 -0.08 12.27 1.90
N ASN A 292 -0.12 12.86 3.09
CA ASN A 292 -1.37 13.15 3.81
C ASN A 292 -2.24 11.90 4.06
N ASN A 293 -1.60 10.77 4.39
CA ASN A 293 -2.32 9.55 4.72
C ASN A 293 -2.46 9.40 6.23
N SER A 294 -3.61 8.85 6.65
CA SER A 294 -3.90 8.53 8.06
C SER A 294 -3.96 7.01 8.22
N ILE A 295 -3.02 6.46 8.99
CA ILE A 295 -2.79 5.02 9.07
C ILE A 295 -2.87 4.55 10.51
N THR A 296 -3.77 3.62 10.78
CA THR A 296 -3.82 2.84 12.02
C THR A 296 -3.72 1.37 11.65
N VAL A 297 -2.57 0.76 11.92
CA VAL A 297 -2.28 -0.59 11.43
C VAL A 297 -1.66 -1.46 12.51
N THR A 298 -2.01 -2.74 12.52
CA THR A 298 -1.20 -3.77 13.18
C THR A 298 -0.56 -4.63 12.11
N ILE A 299 0.77 -4.69 12.11
CA ILE A 299 1.55 -5.49 11.17
C ILE A 299 2.21 -6.63 11.93
N ARG A 300 2.02 -7.86 11.47
CA ARG A 300 2.77 -9.02 11.97
C ARG A 300 3.57 -9.62 10.83
N GLY A 301 4.87 -9.78 11.04
CA GLY A 301 5.74 -10.45 10.08
C GLY A 301 7.12 -10.77 10.61
N ALA A 302 8.00 -11.26 9.73
CA ALA A 302 9.35 -11.63 10.09
C ALA A 302 10.36 -10.52 9.80
N LYS A 303 10.40 -9.98 8.56
CA LYS A 303 11.49 -9.12 8.08
C LYS A 303 10.98 -7.96 7.24
N TYR A 304 11.45 -6.73 7.45
CA TYR A 304 11.02 -5.51 6.73
C TYR A 304 9.56 -5.10 7.01
N LEU A 305 9.32 -4.57 8.21
CA LEU A 305 8.02 -4.03 8.59
C LEU A 305 8.09 -2.50 8.65
N GLY A 306 7.17 -1.83 7.95
CA GLY A 306 7.03 -0.37 8.00
C GLY A 306 5.59 0.03 8.24
N GLY A 307 5.32 0.98 9.13
CA GLY A 307 3.95 1.48 9.28
C GLY A 307 3.37 2.11 8.00
N LEU A 308 4.22 2.59 7.09
CA LEU A 308 3.87 3.08 5.76
C LEU A 308 4.38 2.14 4.65
N ILE A 309 5.69 1.90 4.60
CA ILE A 309 6.38 1.12 3.56
C ILE A 309 7.21 0.01 4.19
N GLY A 310 6.98 -1.27 3.83
CA GLY A 310 7.82 -2.37 4.31
C GLY A 310 9.28 -2.23 3.85
N LYS A 311 9.48 -2.09 2.54
CA LYS A 311 10.80 -1.97 1.92
C LYS A 311 10.79 -1.05 0.71
N SER A 312 11.82 -0.21 0.56
CA SER A 312 12.07 0.56 -0.67
C SER A 312 13.44 0.26 -1.25
N GLU A 313 13.50 0.05 -2.57
CA GLU A 313 14.73 -0.13 -3.34
C GLU A 313 14.71 0.72 -4.60
N HIS A 314 15.84 1.34 -4.92
CA HIS A 314 16.08 1.99 -6.20
C HIS A 314 16.95 1.09 -7.08
N ARG A 315 16.48 0.79 -8.29
CA ARG A 315 17.15 -0.07 -9.28
C ARG A 315 17.73 0.71 -10.46
N GLY A 316 17.44 2.01 -10.54
CA GLY A 316 17.96 2.90 -11.57
C GLY A 316 18.36 4.26 -11.01
N TYR A 317 18.81 5.13 -11.92
CA TYR A 317 19.44 6.40 -11.58
C TYR A 317 18.41 7.49 -11.26
N PHE A 318 18.68 8.38 -10.30
CA PHE A 318 17.87 9.59 -10.07
C PHE A 318 16.40 9.36 -9.68
N GLY A 319 16.09 8.25 -8.99
CA GLY A 319 14.74 8.03 -8.45
C GLY A 319 14.47 8.81 -7.16
N LEU A 320 13.24 9.25 -6.92
CA LEU A 320 12.84 9.98 -5.69
C LEU A 320 11.62 9.34 -5.03
N ILE A 321 11.71 9.08 -3.72
CA ILE A 321 10.56 8.78 -2.87
C ILE A 321 10.34 9.96 -1.91
N SER A 322 9.17 10.61 -2.02
CA SER A 322 8.74 11.70 -1.16
C SER A 322 7.61 11.24 -0.23
N LEU A 323 7.87 11.27 1.07
CA LEU A 323 6.92 10.91 2.13
C LEU A 323 6.62 12.17 2.94
N SER A 324 5.40 12.71 2.84
CA SER A 324 5.08 13.97 3.53
C SER A 324 3.73 13.93 4.22
N GLU A 325 3.58 14.65 5.34
CA GLU A 325 2.28 14.83 5.98
C GLU A 325 1.59 13.52 6.42
N ASN A 326 2.35 12.43 6.61
CA ASN A 326 1.76 11.13 6.97
C ASN A 326 1.64 10.97 8.49
N ALA A 327 0.43 10.63 8.93
CA ALA A 327 0.09 10.33 10.31
C ALA A 327 0.02 8.80 10.50
N VAL A 328 0.99 8.21 11.20
CA VAL A 328 1.12 6.75 11.26
C VAL A 328 1.12 6.22 12.69
N PHE A 329 0.02 5.55 13.07
CA PHE A 329 -0.06 4.73 14.28
C PHE A 329 0.13 3.26 13.89
N ALA A 330 1.32 2.72 14.13
CA ALA A 330 1.67 1.35 13.73
C ALA A 330 2.06 0.49 14.92
N ASN A 331 1.41 -0.67 15.04
CA ASN A 331 1.83 -1.74 15.94
C ASN A 331 2.53 -2.84 15.11
N ASN A 332 3.84 -2.71 14.96
CA ASN A 332 4.68 -3.61 14.20
C ASN A 332 5.28 -4.69 15.10
N TYR A 333 4.93 -5.94 14.84
CA TYR A 333 5.42 -7.13 15.55
C TYR A 333 6.33 -7.95 14.62
N GLY A 334 7.59 -7.53 14.55
CA GLY A 334 8.65 -8.20 13.79
C GLY A 334 9.30 -9.32 14.59
N LYS A 335 9.57 -10.45 13.92
CA LYS A 335 10.33 -11.57 14.50
C LYS A 335 11.84 -11.52 14.22
N GLN A 336 12.26 -10.67 13.29
CA GLN A 336 13.65 -10.52 12.85
C GLN A 336 13.97 -9.02 12.65
N ARG A 337 14.66 -8.68 11.55
CA ARG A 337 15.29 -7.38 11.31
C ARG A 337 14.40 -6.38 10.56
N TYR A 338 14.76 -5.10 10.71
CA TYR A 338 14.27 -3.98 9.92
C TYR A 338 12.80 -3.65 10.19
N VAL A 339 12.56 -3.02 11.34
CA VAL A 339 11.22 -2.60 11.77
C VAL A 339 11.23 -1.09 11.98
N GLY A 340 10.47 -0.37 11.16
CA GLY A 340 10.30 1.08 11.24
C GLY A 340 8.84 1.46 11.45
N GLY A 341 8.57 2.48 12.25
CA GLY A 341 7.21 3.01 12.33
C GLY A 341 6.73 3.66 11.03
N LEU A 342 7.64 4.11 10.15
CA LEU A 342 7.31 4.62 8.82
C LEU A 342 7.82 3.67 7.72
N VAL A 343 9.13 3.44 7.65
CA VAL A 343 9.77 2.60 6.62
C VAL A 343 10.61 1.50 7.27
N GLY A 344 10.40 0.25 6.91
CA GLY A 344 11.20 -0.86 7.47
C GLY A 344 12.66 -0.79 7.04
N TYR A 345 12.90 -0.79 5.73
CA TYR A 345 14.23 -0.70 5.13
C TYR A 345 14.23 0.14 3.87
N ALA A 346 15.16 1.09 3.79
CA ALA A 346 15.41 1.89 2.60
C ALA A 346 16.81 1.62 2.07
N PHE A 347 16.90 1.14 0.83
CA PHE A 347 18.14 0.98 0.11
C PHE A 347 18.20 1.97 -1.05
N LEU A 348 19.20 2.85 -1.01
CA LEU A 348 19.47 3.84 -2.02
C LEU A 348 20.81 3.52 -2.67
N ASP A 349 20.85 3.55 -4.00
CA ASP A 349 22.08 3.54 -4.80
C ASP A 349 21.82 4.38 -6.07
N GLN A 350 22.84 4.67 -6.85
CA GLN A 350 22.70 5.30 -8.17
C GLN A 350 21.93 6.64 -8.14
N ASP A 351 22.43 7.64 -7.41
CA ASP A 351 21.84 8.99 -7.39
C ASP A 351 20.36 9.07 -6.93
N SER A 352 19.88 8.05 -6.23
CA SER A 352 18.51 8.01 -5.73
C SER A 352 18.31 8.70 -4.38
N ASN A 353 17.09 9.16 -4.13
CA ASN A 353 16.76 9.96 -2.98
C ASN A 353 15.49 9.48 -2.27
N ILE A 354 15.49 9.60 -0.94
CA ILE A 354 14.29 9.52 -0.11
C ILE A 354 14.18 10.75 0.78
N SER A 355 13.02 11.40 0.76
CA SER A 355 12.73 12.57 1.58
C SER A 355 11.50 12.31 2.43
N VAL A 356 11.64 12.54 3.74
CA VAL A 356 10.54 12.50 4.70
C VAL A 356 10.37 13.88 5.30
N SER A 357 9.16 14.41 5.25
CA SER A 357 8.87 15.73 5.82
C SER A 357 7.53 15.77 6.54
N SER A 358 7.42 16.61 7.57
CA SER A 358 6.15 16.92 8.22
C SER A 358 5.34 15.67 8.57
N SER A 359 5.97 14.60 9.06
CA SER A 359 5.32 13.31 9.33
C SER A 359 5.43 12.96 10.82
N PHE A 360 4.53 12.13 11.34
CA PHE A 360 4.70 11.57 12.68
C PHE A 360 4.41 10.07 12.73
N THR A 361 5.06 9.40 13.68
CA THR A 361 4.79 8.00 13.97
C THR A 361 4.51 7.78 15.45
N ALA A 362 3.61 6.84 15.74
CA ALA A 362 3.26 6.39 17.09
C ALA A 362 2.94 4.88 17.07
N GLY A 363 2.67 4.31 18.25
CA GLY A 363 2.41 2.88 18.41
C GLY A 363 3.62 2.12 18.93
N ILE A 364 3.73 0.83 18.58
CA ILE A 364 4.75 -0.08 19.11
C ILE A 364 5.51 -0.72 17.95
N ASN A 365 6.84 -0.59 17.96
CA ASN A 365 7.75 -1.23 17.02
C ASN A 365 8.59 -2.27 17.77
N LEU A 366 8.31 -3.55 17.55
CA LEU A 366 9.07 -4.68 18.10
C LEU A 366 9.82 -5.42 16.99
N GLY A 367 11.11 -5.67 17.19
CA GLY A 367 11.95 -6.46 16.27
C GLY A 367 13.17 -7.05 16.99
N GLU A 368 14.04 -7.71 16.23
CA GLU A 368 15.33 -8.23 16.72
C GLU A 368 16.44 -7.19 16.50
N ASP A 369 16.78 -6.90 15.24
CA ASP A 369 17.78 -5.89 14.89
C ASP A 369 17.19 -4.75 14.04
N PHE A 370 17.79 -3.57 14.13
CA PHE A 370 17.44 -2.42 13.29
C PHE A 370 15.98 -2.00 13.46
N VAL A 371 15.66 -1.50 14.66
CA VAL A 371 14.30 -1.08 15.03
C VAL A 371 14.30 0.43 15.28
N GLY A 372 13.43 1.15 14.59
CA GLY A 372 13.31 2.61 14.73
C GLY A 372 11.89 3.14 14.71
N GLY A 373 11.70 4.33 15.27
CA GLY A 373 10.41 5.02 15.25
C GLY A 373 9.96 5.43 13.84
N PHE A 374 10.89 5.78 12.95
CA PHE A 374 10.64 6.09 11.54
C PHE A 374 11.23 5.01 10.65
N PHE A 375 12.56 4.86 10.68
CA PHE A 375 13.27 3.90 9.84
C PHE A 375 13.85 2.77 10.67
N GLY A 376 13.67 1.53 10.23
CA GLY A 376 14.45 0.41 10.76
C GLY A 376 15.92 0.58 10.37
N HIS A 377 16.20 0.67 9.06
CA HIS A 377 17.53 0.95 8.53
C HIS A 377 17.48 1.75 7.22
N ILE A 378 18.32 2.77 7.13
CA ILE A 378 18.63 3.52 5.91
C ILE A 378 20.02 3.10 5.45
N ASN A 379 20.12 2.60 4.22
CA ASN A 379 21.36 2.17 3.60
C ASN A 379 21.57 2.93 2.29
N ALA A 380 22.55 3.84 2.27
CA ALA A 380 22.74 4.85 1.24
C ALA A 380 24.09 4.69 0.52
N GLY A 381 24.04 4.41 -0.78
CA GLY A 381 25.20 4.24 -1.65
C GLY A 381 25.65 5.51 -2.37
N ASP A 382 26.46 5.35 -3.40
CA ASP A 382 27.03 6.44 -4.21
C ASP A 382 25.95 7.36 -4.81
N GLY A 383 26.08 8.67 -4.59
CA GLY A 383 25.23 9.70 -5.21
C GLY A 383 23.91 9.98 -4.48
N THR A 384 23.64 9.27 -3.38
CA THR A 384 22.29 9.21 -2.79
C THR A 384 22.06 10.21 -1.66
N SER A 385 20.80 10.60 -1.46
CA SER A 385 20.39 11.45 -0.34
C SER A 385 19.16 10.91 0.38
N ALA A 386 19.28 10.68 1.68
CA ALA A 386 18.16 10.48 2.58
C ALA A 386 17.98 11.70 3.50
N SER A 387 16.75 12.21 3.60
CA SER A 387 16.43 13.32 4.50
C SER A 387 15.19 13.02 5.32
N ILE A 388 15.25 13.32 6.62
CA ILE A 388 14.10 13.32 7.52
C ILE A 388 14.05 14.69 8.18
N GLN A 389 12.98 15.44 7.89
CA GLN A 389 12.82 16.81 8.35
C GLN A 389 11.45 17.08 8.95
N TYR A 390 11.40 18.02 9.89
CA TYR A 390 10.13 18.51 10.46
C TYR A 390 9.20 17.38 10.94
N SER A 391 9.75 16.37 11.60
CA SER A 391 9.02 15.11 11.85
C SER A 391 9.30 14.58 13.24
N TYR A 392 8.39 13.83 13.83
CA TYR A 392 8.59 13.32 15.19
C TYR A 392 8.03 11.92 15.43
N SER A 393 8.66 11.18 16.34
CA SER A 393 8.20 9.86 16.75
C SER A 393 7.83 9.80 18.23
N GLU A 394 6.66 9.26 18.49
CA GLU A 394 6.16 8.88 19.81
C GLU A 394 6.17 7.36 20.02
N ALA A 395 6.66 6.61 19.03
CA ALA A 395 6.56 5.16 19.04
C ALA A 395 7.43 4.55 20.13
N GLN A 396 6.89 3.55 20.84
CA GLN A 396 7.70 2.65 21.65
C GLN A 396 8.52 1.75 20.71
N VAL A 397 9.84 1.72 20.89
CA VAL A 397 10.77 0.96 20.06
C VAL A 397 11.52 -0.04 20.94
N GLN A 398 11.45 -1.32 20.60
CA GLN A 398 12.14 -2.37 21.34
C GLN A 398 12.73 -3.44 20.43
N GLY A 399 13.98 -3.81 20.71
CA GLY A 399 14.64 -4.97 20.10
C GLY A 399 15.90 -5.37 20.85
N ASP A 400 16.85 -6.00 20.15
CA ASP A 400 18.13 -6.45 20.69
C ASP A 400 19.27 -5.49 20.33
N SER A 401 19.54 -5.33 19.03
CA SER A 401 20.67 -4.53 18.53
C SER A 401 20.25 -3.44 17.53
N TYR A 402 20.88 -2.28 17.61
CA TYR A 402 20.67 -1.14 16.71
C TYR A 402 19.25 -0.58 16.78
N ILE A 403 18.94 -0.01 17.96
CA ILE A 403 17.61 0.46 18.33
C ILE A 403 17.66 1.99 18.50
N GLY A 404 16.88 2.72 17.72
CA GLY A 404 16.81 4.18 17.79
C GLY A 404 15.40 4.69 17.99
N GLY A 405 15.20 5.76 18.75
CA GLY A 405 13.88 6.36 18.89
C GLY A 405 13.32 6.90 17.56
N LEU A 406 14.18 7.25 16.60
CA LEU A 406 13.78 7.66 15.25
C LEU A 406 14.33 6.72 14.17
N VAL A 407 15.62 6.39 14.20
CA VAL A 407 16.27 5.55 13.18
C VAL A 407 17.05 4.42 13.85
N GLY A 408 16.76 3.15 13.51
CA GLY A 408 17.50 2.02 14.07
C GLY A 408 18.98 2.06 13.67
N ALA A 409 19.25 2.09 12.36
CA ALA A 409 20.57 2.33 11.80
C ALA A 409 20.55 3.26 10.58
N ALA A 410 21.66 3.98 10.41
CA ALA A 410 21.98 4.74 9.20
C ALA A 410 23.36 4.31 8.71
N SER A 411 23.45 3.85 7.46
CA SER A 411 24.69 3.42 6.83
C SER A 411 24.91 4.16 5.52
N THR A 412 26.12 4.68 5.32
CA THR A 412 26.58 5.22 4.05
C THR A 412 27.75 4.38 3.54
N TYR A 413 27.75 4.06 2.24
CA TYR A 413 28.86 3.39 1.58
C TYR A 413 29.20 4.10 0.27
N CYS A 414 30.44 4.55 0.14
CA CYS A 414 30.92 5.25 -1.05
C CYS A 414 32.06 4.46 -1.68
N ARG A 415 31.81 3.92 -2.87
CA ARG A 415 32.83 3.33 -3.74
C ARG A 415 33.53 4.41 -4.55
N ASP A 416 32.81 5.49 -4.87
CA ASP A 416 33.34 6.65 -5.55
C ASP A 416 33.44 7.85 -4.59
N PRO A 417 34.65 8.23 -4.13
CA PRO A 417 34.83 9.29 -3.14
C PRO A 417 34.47 10.70 -3.63
N VAL A 418 34.17 10.89 -4.93
CA VAL A 418 33.63 12.18 -5.44
C VAL A 418 32.12 12.25 -5.49
N SER A 419 31.43 11.12 -5.29
CA SER A 419 29.96 11.08 -5.31
C SER A 419 29.40 11.58 -3.98
N TYR A 420 28.44 12.52 -4.04
CA TYR A 420 27.75 13.00 -2.85
C TYR A 420 26.85 11.91 -2.29
N THR A 421 27.09 11.48 -1.04
CA THR A 421 26.21 10.55 -0.33
C THR A 421 25.89 11.12 1.04
N GLY A 422 24.60 11.19 1.38
CA GLY A 422 24.14 11.89 2.58
C GLY A 422 22.93 11.27 3.25
N ILE A 423 22.96 11.16 4.58
CA ILE A 423 21.77 10.95 5.42
C ILE A 423 21.65 12.14 6.37
N SER A 424 20.52 12.84 6.34
CA SER A 424 20.30 14.06 7.14
C SER A 424 19.03 13.96 7.99
N LEU A 425 19.18 14.21 9.29
CA LEU A 425 18.07 14.32 10.24
C LEU A 425 18.06 15.77 10.78
N TYR A 426 16.98 16.49 10.53
CA TYR A 426 16.92 17.92 10.82
C TYR A 426 15.56 18.36 11.36
N MET A 427 15.54 19.03 12.51
CA MET A 427 14.27 19.46 13.14
C MET A 427 13.34 18.28 13.37
N VAL A 428 13.91 17.22 13.92
CA VAL A 428 13.18 16.03 14.30
C VAL A 428 13.28 15.78 15.78
N TYR A 429 12.31 15.09 16.33
CA TYR A 429 12.44 14.62 17.71
C TYR A 429 11.82 13.25 17.97
N SER A 430 12.30 12.61 19.02
CA SER A 430 11.74 11.34 19.52
C SER A 430 11.41 11.44 21.00
N ARG A 431 10.29 10.84 21.40
CA ARG A 431 9.86 10.80 22.81
C ARG A 431 9.22 9.48 23.24
N GLY A 432 9.23 8.47 22.38
CA GLY A 432 8.78 7.14 22.77
C GLY A 432 9.85 6.38 23.57
N LEU A 433 9.43 5.36 24.32
CA LEU A 433 10.33 4.45 25.04
C LEU A 433 11.27 3.74 24.05
N VAL A 434 12.57 3.70 24.35
CA VAL A 434 13.56 2.97 23.53
C VAL A 434 14.23 1.90 24.39
N LYS A 435 14.17 0.64 23.96
CA LYS A 435 14.75 -0.49 24.71
C LYS A 435 15.55 -1.42 23.80
N GLY A 436 16.83 -1.61 24.11
CA GLY A 436 17.70 -2.59 23.47
C GLY A 436 18.88 -2.97 24.34
N HIS A 437 19.77 -3.81 23.81
CA HIS A 437 20.99 -4.25 24.49
C HIS A 437 22.25 -3.62 23.91
N SER A 438 22.38 -3.54 22.58
CA SER A 438 23.58 -3.01 21.91
C SER A 438 23.21 -1.96 20.86
N GLY A 439 23.98 -0.87 20.77
CA GLY A 439 23.70 0.21 19.81
C GLY A 439 22.32 0.83 20.00
N VAL A 440 22.04 1.34 21.21
CA VAL A 440 20.76 1.96 21.57
C VAL A 440 20.93 3.47 21.64
N GLY A 441 20.01 4.24 21.05
CA GLY A 441 20.08 5.69 21.05
C GLY A 441 18.72 6.37 21.07
N GLY A 442 18.67 7.56 21.67
CA GLY A 442 17.47 8.39 21.70
C GLY A 442 16.94 8.74 20.30
N ILE A 443 17.81 9.10 19.35
CA ILE A 443 17.45 9.38 17.95
C ILE A 443 17.88 8.22 17.06
N THR A 444 19.20 7.99 16.93
CA THR A 444 19.76 6.95 16.08
C THR A 444 20.51 5.93 16.93
N GLY A 445 20.25 4.64 16.70
CA GLY A 445 20.93 3.55 17.40
C GLY A 445 22.35 3.31 16.90
N TYR A 446 22.52 3.22 15.58
CA TYR A 446 23.79 2.92 14.93
C TYR A 446 24.06 3.80 13.70
N ILE A 447 25.32 4.19 13.53
CA ILE A 447 25.81 4.94 12.38
C ILE A 447 27.05 4.24 11.86
N GLU A 448 27.10 4.02 10.55
CA GLU A 448 28.25 3.47 9.83
C GLU A 448 28.49 4.29 8.56
N SER A 449 29.74 4.66 8.34
CA SER A 449 30.19 5.35 7.13
C SER A 449 31.43 4.64 6.63
N ASP A 450 31.36 4.09 5.41
CA ASP A 450 32.46 3.40 4.75
C ASP A 450 32.81 4.10 3.43
N GLY A 451 34.04 4.56 3.29
CA GLY A 451 34.55 5.25 2.09
C GLY A 451 33.96 6.63 1.81
N CYS A 452 32.95 7.09 2.55
CA CYS A 452 32.32 8.41 2.40
C CYS A 452 33.05 9.50 3.22
N GLU A 453 32.74 10.76 2.92
CA GLU A 453 33.17 11.89 3.76
C GLU A 453 32.70 11.73 5.22
N ASP A 454 33.50 12.25 6.16
CA ASP A 454 33.29 12.11 7.61
C ASP A 454 31.90 12.58 8.07
N ASP A 455 31.30 13.54 7.36
CA ASP A 455 29.99 14.11 7.68
C ASP A 455 28.86 13.57 6.77
N SER A 456 29.02 12.39 6.16
CA SER A 456 27.97 11.81 5.31
C SER A 456 26.67 11.51 6.06
N ILE A 457 26.70 11.40 7.40
CA ILE A 457 25.51 11.23 8.24
C ILE A 457 25.43 12.36 9.27
N ARG A 458 24.43 13.24 9.14
CA ARG A 458 24.29 14.45 9.97
C ARG A 458 22.97 14.47 10.73
N THR A 459 23.03 14.89 12.00
CA THR A 459 21.83 15.14 12.82
C THR A 459 21.97 16.50 13.52
N TYR A 460 21.09 17.44 13.22
CA TYR A 460 21.20 18.81 13.72
C TYR A 460 19.83 19.42 14.03
N SER A 461 19.78 20.34 14.99
CA SER A 461 18.53 20.91 15.53
C SER A 461 17.46 19.85 15.88
N SER A 462 17.90 18.70 16.39
CA SER A 462 17.08 17.51 16.59
C SER A 462 17.28 16.93 17.99
N TYR A 463 16.21 16.44 18.60
CA TYR A 463 16.16 16.25 20.05
C TYR A 463 15.52 14.94 20.47
N TRP A 464 15.93 14.36 21.59
CA TRP A 464 15.15 13.30 22.23
C TRP A 464 14.86 13.61 23.69
N ASP A 465 13.77 13.06 24.18
CA ASP A 465 13.40 13.14 25.59
C ASP A 465 14.12 12.04 26.40
N VAL A 466 15.04 12.42 27.29
CA VAL A 466 15.86 11.46 28.06
C VAL A 466 15.04 10.68 29.10
N GLU A 467 13.91 11.22 29.55
CA GLU A 467 13.07 10.63 30.59
C GLU A 467 12.12 9.60 29.99
N THR A 468 11.42 9.95 28.91
CA THR A 468 10.46 9.04 28.27
C THR A 468 11.15 7.97 27.44
N SER A 469 12.27 8.29 26.77
CA SER A 469 13.06 7.31 26.03
C SER A 469 13.85 6.36 26.93
N GLN A 470 14.16 6.80 28.16
CA GLN A 470 15.11 6.16 29.08
C GLN A 470 16.54 6.06 28.52
N GLN A 471 16.89 6.91 27.55
CA GLN A 471 18.22 6.94 26.92
C GLN A 471 19.01 8.19 27.32
N GLN A 472 20.23 7.96 27.81
CA GLN A 472 21.17 9.02 28.18
C GLN A 472 22.07 9.45 27.01
N SER A 473 22.08 8.70 25.90
CA SER A 473 22.90 8.98 24.74
C SER A 473 22.18 8.60 23.43
N SER A 474 22.74 9.08 22.32
CA SER A 474 22.27 8.81 20.97
C SER A 474 23.42 9.00 20.00
N LYS A 475 23.38 8.31 18.86
CA LYS A 475 24.17 8.72 17.70
C LYS A 475 23.49 9.91 17.04
N GLY A 476 24.04 11.11 17.25
CA GLY A 476 23.44 12.35 16.77
C GLY A 476 22.24 12.84 17.60
N GLY A 477 21.94 14.12 17.44
CA GLY A 477 20.90 14.84 18.20
C GLY A 477 21.36 15.27 19.59
N LEU A 478 20.46 15.90 20.35
CA LEU A 478 20.69 16.33 21.74
C LEU A 478 19.56 15.86 22.67
N GLY A 479 19.92 15.34 23.85
CA GLY A 479 18.97 14.84 24.84
C GLY A 479 18.60 15.91 25.86
N TYR A 480 17.31 16.06 26.13
CA TYR A 480 16.77 16.99 27.12
C TYR A 480 15.65 16.33 27.94
N SER A 481 15.36 16.87 29.12
CA SER A 481 14.25 16.42 29.96
C SER A 481 12.89 16.75 29.32
N SER A 482 11.82 16.07 29.78
CA SER A 482 10.46 16.41 29.36
C SER A 482 10.11 17.87 29.66
N ALA A 483 10.58 18.41 30.79
CA ALA A 483 10.31 19.78 31.18
C ALA A 483 10.95 20.79 30.22
N GLU A 484 12.19 20.54 29.79
CA GLU A 484 12.89 21.41 28.85
C GLU A 484 12.25 21.37 27.45
N LEU A 485 11.92 20.18 26.93
CA LEU A 485 11.30 20.04 25.61
C LEU A 485 9.87 20.61 25.54
N LYS A 486 9.15 20.63 26.67
CA LYS A 486 7.78 21.19 26.76
C LYS A 486 7.73 22.68 27.08
N CYS A 487 8.82 23.26 27.58
CA CYS A 487 8.81 24.64 28.07
C CYS A 487 8.53 25.68 26.96
N PRO A 488 9.19 25.61 25.77
CA PRO A 488 9.08 26.66 24.76
C PRO A 488 7.68 26.77 24.20
N THR A 489 7.16 28.00 24.15
CA THR A 489 5.87 28.33 23.51
C THR A 489 6.04 29.01 22.15
N GLU A 490 7.28 29.29 21.76
CA GLU A 490 7.70 29.85 20.48
C GLU A 490 9.16 29.42 20.16
N PRO A 491 9.62 29.55 18.90
CA PRO A 491 11.01 29.27 18.54
C PRO A 491 12.00 30.13 19.36
N GLY A 492 12.92 29.49 20.08
CA GLY A 492 13.92 30.20 20.88
C GLY A 492 13.36 30.93 22.11
N ASP A 493 12.25 30.47 22.67
CA ASP A 493 11.54 31.10 23.80
C ASP A 493 12.49 31.53 24.95
N PRO A 494 12.68 32.85 25.20
CA PRO A 494 13.62 33.36 26.19
C PRO A 494 13.14 33.18 27.64
N CYS A 495 11.89 32.75 27.85
CA CYS A 495 11.35 32.45 29.17
C CYS A 495 11.78 31.07 29.67
N CYS A 496 12.33 30.23 28.79
CA CYS A 496 12.84 28.91 29.14
C CYS A 496 14.31 28.96 29.54
N GLN A 497 14.68 28.14 30.52
CA GLN A 497 16.07 28.06 30.97
C GLN A 497 17.00 27.56 29.85
N THR A 498 16.51 26.59 29.08
CA THR A 498 17.19 26.03 27.91
C THR A 498 16.52 26.61 26.67
N ILE A 499 17.30 27.34 25.86
CA ILE A 499 16.84 27.88 24.59
C ILE A 499 16.86 26.75 23.56
N LEU A 500 15.69 26.38 23.06
CA LEU A 500 15.49 25.29 22.11
C LEU A 500 14.71 25.78 20.89
N TYR A 501 14.73 24.97 19.83
CA TYR A 501 13.90 25.17 18.64
C TYR A 501 14.13 26.49 17.90
N GLU A 502 15.27 27.18 18.10
CA GLU A 502 15.56 28.49 17.50
C GLU A 502 15.36 28.53 15.98
N ASN A 503 15.68 27.43 15.30
CA ASN A 503 15.55 27.33 13.86
C ASN A 503 14.17 26.81 13.41
N TRP A 504 13.36 26.27 14.32
CA TRP A 504 12.08 25.64 14.00
C TRP A 504 11.06 26.73 13.68
N ARG A 505 10.26 26.54 12.63
CA ARG A 505 9.28 27.55 12.19
C ARG A 505 7.91 27.28 12.79
N ASP A 506 7.29 28.33 13.32
CA ASP A 506 5.90 28.35 13.80
C ASP A 506 4.89 28.13 12.67
N THR A 507 5.27 28.30 11.41
CA THR A 507 4.46 27.93 10.24
C THR A 507 4.36 26.41 10.02
N ILE A 508 5.18 25.62 10.70
CA ILE A 508 5.20 24.15 10.62
C ILE A 508 4.79 23.53 11.96
N TRP A 509 5.32 24.08 13.05
CA TRP A 509 5.16 23.56 14.40
C TRP A 509 4.22 24.41 15.23
N ASN A 510 3.29 23.76 15.91
CA ASN A 510 2.57 24.31 17.04
C ASN A 510 3.30 23.94 18.34
N PHE A 511 3.91 24.92 18.99
CA PHE A 511 4.62 24.75 20.26
C PHE A 511 3.69 24.58 21.47
N GLY A 512 2.39 24.85 21.32
CA GLY A 512 1.39 24.60 22.33
C GLY A 512 1.58 25.46 23.59
N THR A 513 1.49 24.82 24.76
CA THR A 513 1.65 25.46 26.07
C THR A 513 2.93 24.98 26.74
N ARG A 514 3.32 25.58 27.88
CA ARG A 514 4.52 25.19 28.67
C ARG A 514 4.54 23.73 29.18
N ASN A 515 3.51 22.95 28.91
CA ASN A 515 3.39 21.53 29.25
C ASN A 515 3.16 20.64 28.02
N SER A 516 3.27 21.20 26.82
CA SER A 516 3.01 20.53 25.54
C SER A 516 4.32 20.35 24.79
N TYR A 517 4.53 19.21 24.15
CA TYR A 517 5.59 19.13 23.15
C TYR A 517 5.14 19.83 21.86
N PRO A 518 6.08 20.31 21.02
CA PRO A 518 5.76 20.77 19.69
C PRO A 518 5.08 19.68 18.84
N VAL A 519 3.98 20.01 18.19
CA VAL A 519 3.27 19.12 17.25
C VAL A 519 3.15 19.80 15.89
N LEU A 520 2.90 19.04 14.83
CA LEU A 520 2.76 19.60 13.49
C LEU A 520 1.40 20.30 13.34
N LEU A 521 1.38 21.52 12.79
CA LEU A 521 0.16 22.32 12.62
C LEU A 521 -0.91 21.61 11.79
N ASN A 522 -0.49 20.96 10.70
CA ASN A 522 -1.39 20.29 9.76
C ASN A 522 -1.84 18.89 10.24
N MET A 523 -1.44 18.48 11.45
CA MET A 523 -1.69 17.14 12.01
C MET A 523 -2.51 17.17 13.31
N GLN A 524 -3.18 18.28 13.60
CA GLN A 524 -4.07 18.36 14.77
C GLN A 524 -5.31 17.49 14.57
N THR A 525 -5.15 16.20 14.92
CA THR A 525 -6.15 15.24 15.40
C THR A 525 -7.58 15.46 14.88
N THR A 526 -7.95 14.79 13.79
CA THR A 526 -9.33 14.31 13.68
C THR A 526 -9.57 13.29 14.80
N PRO A 527 -10.65 13.43 15.59
CA PRO A 527 -10.96 12.55 16.72
C PRO A 527 -11.15 11.09 16.32
#